data_AF-A0A328ZMD0-F1
#
_entry.id   AF-A0A328ZMD0-F1
#
_cell.length_a   1.000
_cell.length_b   1.000
_cell.length_c   1.000
_cell.angle_alpha   90.00
_cell.angle_beta   90.00
_cell.angle_gamma   90.00
#
_symmetry.space_group_name_H-M   'P 1'
#
loop_
_entity.id
_entity.type
_entity.pdbx_description
1 polymer ?
#
loop_
_entity_poly.entity_id
_entity_poly.type
_entity_poly.pdbx_seq_one_letter_code
_entity_poly.pdbx_strand_id
1 'polypeptide(L)'
;MQDRSDALRLALRRGPVAARALAERLGVSQPTVSRALAALGDEVVRLGSARSIQYVLRDLSRGYPAVPVHRVDAQGRTRWLGDLVPVHPGGHVMRQADGVALHSDGLPWWLFDMRPQGYLGRAFLLRHGGALGLPSRLSDWTDADAMRALLAHGADPVGNLLLGEAALGHFVHGPVPEPIPEADKAATYAALAGAAARGEAPGSSAGGEQPKFTAYAATSAGPRHMLVKFTEAEPGPVSERWRDLLLAEHLALRVLNEAGLPASCTAVLDHAGQRFLEVERFDRAGAMGRIGLFSLAALDAEFVGQGSGGWPSIVRALAGQRCVQPQAVEDAGRLWAFGTLIGNTDMHAGNLSFISEHGRPYALAPAYDMTPMAFAPRSGGGLPAAIPEAVIRPEVPSRLWREAEQLARRYLAALCGAPGFSDRFAACVDALEAHIETASTRIGRLA
;
A
#
# COMPACT_ATOMS: atom_id res chain seq x y z
N MET A 1 44.77 -13.41 -15.95
CA MET A 1 43.85 -12.81 -14.96
C MET A 1 42.51 -12.47 -15.59
N GLN A 2 42.47 -11.84 -16.76
CA GLN A 2 41.26 -11.51 -17.52
C GLN A 2 40.24 -12.66 -17.61
N ASP A 3 40.68 -13.83 -18.10
CA ASP A 3 39.87 -15.04 -18.25
C ASP A 3 39.20 -15.52 -16.94
N ARG A 4 39.87 -15.31 -15.79
CA ARG A 4 39.34 -15.71 -14.48
C ARG A 4 38.32 -14.71 -13.94
N SER A 5 38.54 -13.41 -14.18
CA SER A 5 37.57 -12.38 -13.83
C SER A 5 36.28 -12.57 -14.63
N ASP A 6 36.38 -12.94 -15.91
CA ASP A 6 35.22 -13.20 -16.76
C ASP A 6 34.46 -14.46 -16.33
N ALA A 7 35.18 -15.53 -15.98
CA ALA A 7 34.56 -16.74 -15.43
C ALA A 7 33.86 -16.48 -14.08
N LEU A 8 34.41 -15.62 -13.22
CA LEU A 8 33.75 -15.17 -11.99
C LEU A 8 32.49 -14.36 -12.26
N ARG A 9 32.55 -13.40 -13.19
CA ARG A 9 31.36 -12.63 -13.61
C ARG A 9 30.26 -13.57 -14.10
N LEU A 10 30.59 -14.54 -14.95
CA LEU A 10 29.62 -15.51 -15.45
C LEU A 10 28.99 -16.34 -14.32
N ALA A 11 29.78 -16.78 -13.35
CA ALA A 11 29.28 -17.54 -12.20
C ALA A 11 28.36 -16.70 -11.30
N LEU A 12 28.70 -15.43 -11.06
CA LEU A 12 27.97 -14.51 -10.19
C LEU A 12 26.73 -13.88 -10.84
N ARG A 13 26.62 -13.90 -12.18
CA ARG A 13 25.41 -13.48 -12.91
C ARG A 13 24.16 -14.28 -12.56
N ARG A 14 24.31 -15.45 -11.94
CA ARG A 14 23.20 -16.33 -11.54
C ARG A 14 22.71 -16.08 -10.11
N GLY A 15 23.29 -15.10 -9.39
CA GLY A 15 22.93 -14.75 -8.02
C GLY A 15 24.07 -14.96 -7.01
N PRO A 16 23.78 -14.87 -5.70
CA PRO A 16 24.78 -15.00 -4.64
C PRO A 16 25.49 -16.37 -4.60
N VAL A 17 26.82 -16.37 -4.51
CA VAL A 17 27.64 -17.60 -4.45
C VAL A 17 28.72 -17.50 -3.38
N ALA A 18 28.93 -18.56 -2.61
CA ALA A 18 30.03 -18.66 -1.65
C ALA A 18 31.40 -18.83 -2.33
N ALA A 19 32.47 -18.29 -1.73
CA ALA A 19 33.84 -18.40 -2.28
C ALA A 19 34.28 -19.85 -2.55
N ARG A 20 33.87 -20.79 -1.70
CA ARG A 20 34.16 -22.22 -1.88
C ARG A 20 33.51 -22.78 -3.14
N ALA A 21 32.23 -22.47 -3.37
CA ALA A 21 31.53 -22.93 -4.56
C ALA A 21 32.11 -22.29 -5.84
N LEU A 22 32.59 -21.05 -5.78
CA LEU A 22 33.32 -20.42 -6.88
C LEU A 22 34.65 -21.15 -7.15
N ALA A 23 35.40 -21.52 -6.10
CA ALA A 23 36.66 -22.23 -6.21
C ALA A 23 36.48 -23.62 -6.85
N GLU A 24 35.47 -24.36 -6.41
CA GLU A 24 35.09 -25.67 -6.96
C GLU A 24 34.68 -25.56 -8.44
N ARG A 25 33.82 -24.58 -8.79
CA ARG A 25 33.38 -24.35 -10.19
C ARG A 25 34.52 -23.99 -11.14
N LEU A 26 35.52 -23.27 -10.64
CA LEU A 26 36.65 -22.76 -11.43
C LEU A 26 37.86 -23.72 -11.42
N GLY A 27 37.83 -24.79 -10.62
CA GLY A 27 38.96 -25.71 -10.46
C GLY A 27 40.21 -25.05 -9.87
N VAL A 28 40.06 -24.04 -9.00
CA VAL A 28 41.17 -23.29 -8.39
C VAL A 28 41.09 -23.27 -6.87
N SER A 29 42.19 -22.87 -6.22
CA SER A 29 42.22 -22.71 -4.76
C SER A 29 41.44 -21.48 -4.28
N GLN A 30 40.90 -21.54 -3.06
CA GLN A 30 40.17 -20.42 -2.43
C GLN A 30 40.98 -19.11 -2.35
N PRO A 31 42.30 -19.11 -2.04
CA PRO A 31 43.11 -17.88 -2.11
C PRO A 31 43.18 -17.27 -3.52
N THR A 32 43.09 -18.10 -4.56
CA THR A 32 43.06 -17.63 -5.95
C THR A 32 41.73 -16.94 -6.26
N VAL A 33 40.60 -17.51 -5.83
CA VAL A 33 39.28 -16.85 -5.92
C VAL A 33 39.27 -15.54 -5.14
N SER A 34 39.81 -15.53 -3.93
CA SER A 34 39.80 -14.33 -3.07
C SER A 34 40.57 -13.17 -3.71
N ARG A 35 41.75 -13.44 -4.30
CA ARG A 35 42.51 -12.43 -5.06
C ARG A 35 41.77 -11.93 -6.29
N ALA A 36 41.09 -12.83 -7.01
CA ALA A 36 40.34 -12.47 -8.20
C ALA A 36 39.08 -11.65 -7.86
N LEU A 37 38.38 -11.98 -6.77
CA LEU A 37 37.27 -11.18 -6.24
C LEU A 37 37.74 -9.80 -5.77
N ALA A 38 38.91 -9.71 -5.12
CA ALA A 38 39.50 -8.43 -4.75
C ALA A 38 39.83 -7.57 -5.98
N ALA A 39 40.28 -8.20 -7.08
CA ALA A 39 40.55 -7.50 -8.34
C ALA A 39 39.27 -7.02 -9.06
N LEU A 40 38.11 -7.64 -8.82
CA LEU A 40 36.81 -7.15 -9.30
C LEU A 40 36.31 -5.92 -8.52
N GLY A 41 36.86 -5.67 -7.33
CA GLY A 41 36.57 -4.49 -6.53
C GLY A 41 35.07 -4.24 -6.35
N ASP A 42 34.63 -3.05 -6.77
CA ASP A 42 33.24 -2.60 -6.64
C ASP A 42 32.25 -3.31 -7.57
N GLU A 43 32.69 -4.11 -8.54
CA GLU A 43 31.75 -4.91 -9.34
C GLU A 43 31.02 -5.96 -8.49
N VAL A 44 31.58 -6.35 -7.34
CA VAL A 44 31.03 -7.40 -6.49
C VAL A 44 30.56 -6.84 -5.15
N VAL A 45 29.44 -7.35 -4.67
CA VAL A 45 28.91 -7.09 -3.34
C VAL A 45 29.13 -8.31 -2.47
N ARG A 46 29.76 -8.10 -1.30
CA ARG A 46 29.94 -9.12 -0.27
C ARG A 46 28.72 -9.13 0.65
N LEU A 47 28.19 -10.32 0.89
CA LEU A 47 27.04 -10.59 1.76
C LEU A 47 27.49 -11.46 2.93
N GLY A 48 26.89 -11.27 4.10
CA GLY A 48 27.15 -12.10 5.28
C GLY A 48 28.54 -11.91 5.92
N SER A 49 28.82 -12.73 6.94
CA SER A 49 30.02 -12.64 7.76
C SER A 49 30.66 -14.01 7.99
N ALA A 50 31.98 -14.04 8.19
CA ALA A 50 32.74 -15.27 8.46
C ALA A 50 32.41 -16.42 7.49
N ARG A 51 31.82 -17.52 7.99
CA ARG A 51 31.53 -18.72 7.20
C ARG A 51 30.32 -18.59 6.26
N SER A 52 29.48 -17.57 6.43
CA SER A 52 28.30 -17.33 5.57
C SER A 52 28.57 -16.33 4.45
N ILE A 53 29.84 -15.99 4.19
CA ILE A 53 30.18 -15.01 3.15
C ILE A 53 29.77 -15.53 1.77
N GLN A 54 28.96 -14.73 1.10
CA GLN A 54 28.59 -14.89 -0.30
C GLN A 54 28.99 -13.62 -1.07
N TYR A 55 29.11 -13.78 -2.38
CA TYR A 55 29.42 -12.71 -3.31
C TYR A 55 28.33 -12.66 -4.36
N VAL A 56 27.93 -11.46 -4.77
CA VAL A 56 26.95 -11.24 -5.85
C VAL A 56 27.44 -10.11 -6.75
N LEU A 57 27.17 -10.21 -8.06
CA LEU A 57 27.61 -9.23 -9.04
C LEU A 57 26.64 -8.04 -9.10
N ARG A 58 27.16 -6.81 -9.03
CA ARG A 58 26.37 -5.60 -9.30
C ARG A 58 25.84 -5.62 -10.73
N ASP A 59 24.61 -5.17 -10.91
CA ASP A 59 23.99 -5.06 -12.21
C ASP A 59 23.98 -3.59 -12.66
N LEU A 60 25.03 -3.20 -13.37
CA LEU A 60 25.16 -1.85 -13.93
C LEU A 60 24.26 -1.63 -15.16
N SER A 61 23.65 -2.68 -15.70
CA SER A 61 22.78 -2.58 -16.89
C SER A 61 21.36 -2.09 -16.57
N ARG A 62 20.99 -2.02 -15.28
CA ARG A 62 19.67 -1.60 -14.81
C ARG A 62 19.33 -0.12 -15.09
N GLY A 63 20.30 0.68 -15.52
CA GLY A 63 20.08 2.10 -15.85
C GLY A 63 19.99 3.03 -14.64
N TYR A 64 20.29 2.54 -13.43
CA TYR A 64 20.44 3.34 -12.22
C TYR A 64 21.59 2.80 -11.35
N PRO A 65 22.32 3.68 -10.63
CA PRO A 65 23.40 3.29 -9.73
C PRO A 65 22.87 2.73 -8.40
N ALA A 66 23.74 2.59 -7.40
CA ALA A 66 23.29 2.41 -6.02
C ALA A 66 22.40 3.59 -5.60
N VAL A 67 21.26 3.29 -4.97
CA VAL A 67 20.24 4.26 -4.62
C VAL A 67 20.29 4.54 -3.11
N PRO A 68 20.60 5.75 -2.65
CA PRO A 68 20.52 6.06 -1.23
C PRO A 68 19.05 6.00 -0.77
N VAL A 69 18.83 5.34 0.37
CA VAL A 69 17.50 5.18 0.97
C VAL A 69 17.45 5.99 2.26
N HIS A 70 16.54 6.95 2.32
CA HIS A 70 16.31 7.78 3.50
C HIS A 70 14.96 7.47 4.11
N ARG A 71 14.89 7.52 5.44
CA ARG A 71 13.63 7.50 6.20
C ARG A 71 13.29 8.91 6.66
N VAL A 72 12.03 9.29 6.56
CA VAL A 72 11.45 10.44 7.24
C VAL A 72 10.77 9.95 8.52
N ASP A 73 11.03 10.59 9.67
CA ASP A 73 10.35 10.27 10.93
C ASP A 73 9.05 11.08 11.10
N ALA A 74 8.30 10.81 12.18
CA ALA A 74 7.06 11.52 12.48
C ALA A 74 7.24 13.03 12.76
N GLN A 75 8.47 13.49 12.98
CA GLN A 75 8.82 14.90 13.16
C GLN A 75 9.30 15.56 11.85
N GLY A 76 9.35 14.81 10.74
CA GLY A 76 9.80 15.32 9.44
C GLY A 76 11.32 15.35 9.29
N ARG A 77 12.08 14.66 10.14
CA ARG A 77 13.55 14.58 10.02
C ARG A 77 13.95 13.41 9.14
N THR A 78 14.96 13.63 8.32
CA THR A 78 15.51 12.59 7.45
C THR A 78 16.65 11.83 8.12
N ARG A 79 16.72 10.53 7.90
CA ARG A 79 17.83 9.66 8.31
C ARG A 79 18.22 8.75 7.16
N TRP A 80 19.49 8.76 6.78
CA TRP A 80 20.03 7.79 5.84
C TRP A 80 20.03 6.38 6.45
N LEU A 81 19.47 5.41 5.73
CA LEU A 81 19.42 4.01 6.14
C LEU A 81 20.51 3.16 5.49
N GLY A 82 21.05 3.60 4.35
CA GLY A 82 21.97 2.83 3.53
C GLY A 82 21.70 2.96 2.04
N ASP A 83 22.37 2.14 1.25
CA ASP A 83 22.29 2.15 -0.22
C ASP A 83 21.68 0.86 -0.76
N LEU A 84 20.69 1.00 -1.63
CA LEU A 84 20.08 -0.10 -2.37
C LEU A 84 20.83 -0.31 -3.69
N VAL A 85 21.60 -1.40 -3.76
CA VAL A 85 22.48 -1.72 -4.89
C VAL A 85 21.78 -2.72 -5.82
N PRO A 86 21.58 -2.42 -7.12
CA PRO A 86 21.07 -3.40 -8.07
C PRO A 86 22.09 -4.52 -8.30
N VAL A 87 21.65 -5.78 -8.30
CA VAL A 87 22.50 -6.97 -8.47
C VAL A 87 21.85 -8.02 -9.38
N HIS A 88 22.68 -8.86 -9.99
CA HIS A 88 22.19 -9.95 -10.83
C HIS A 88 21.56 -11.11 -10.02
N PRO A 89 20.60 -11.86 -10.60
CA PRO A 89 20.07 -11.72 -11.96
C PRO A 89 18.96 -10.66 -12.11
N GLY A 90 18.41 -10.13 -11.02
CA GLY A 90 17.38 -9.09 -11.05
C GLY A 90 17.03 -8.51 -9.68
N GLY A 91 17.89 -8.75 -8.70
CA GLY A 91 17.66 -8.47 -7.29
C GLY A 91 18.32 -7.18 -6.82
N HIS A 92 18.28 -6.98 -5.51
CA HIS A 92 18.92 -5.84 -4.85
C HIS A 92 19.67 -6.27 -3.59
N VAL A 93 20.68 -5.50 -3.23
CA VAL A 93 21.31 -5.58 -1.91
C VAL A 93 21.14 -4.26 -1.20
N MET A 94 20.42 -4.27 -0.07
CA MET A 94 20.40 -3.14 0.86
C MET A 94 21.66 -3.18 1.72
N ARG A 95 22.60 -2.26 1.49
CA ARG A 95 23.78 -2.03 2.33
C ARG A 95 23.42 -1.01 3.39
N GLN A 96 23.09 -1.48 4.59
CA GLN A 96 22.64 -0.65 5.69
C GLN A 96 23.79 0.18 6.29
N ALA A 97 23.43 1.29 6.93
CA ALA A 97 24.38 2.20 7.57
C ALA A 97 25.22 1.54 8.69
N ASP A 98 24.76 0.44 9.27
CA ASP A 98 25.47 -0.38 10.26
C ASP A 98 26.41 -1.43 9.63
N GLY A 99 26.49 -1.48 8.29
CA GLY A 99 27.32 -2.41 7.53
C GLY A 99 26.65 -3.75 7.22
N VAL A 100 25.41 -3.99 7.64
CA VAL A 100 24.67 -5.20 7.28
C VAL A 100 24.24 -5.13 5.81
N ALA A 101 24.43 -6.24 5.08
CA ALA A 101 24.03 -6.36 3.68
C ALA A 101 22.91 -7.41 3.54
N LEU A 102 21.73 -6.95 3.15
CA LEU A 102 20.53 -7.79 2.97
C LEU A 102 20.22 -7.95 1.49
N HIS A 103 20.17 -9.19 1.02
CA HIS A 103 19.86 -9.53 -0.37
C HIS A 103 18.35 -9.79 -0.55
N SER A 104 17.80 -9.33 -1.67
CA SER A 104 16.45 -9.63 -2.14
C SER A 104 16.51 -10.06 -3.60
N ASP A 105 15.76 -11.10 -3.98
CA ASP A 105 15.78 -11.67 -5.34
C ASP A 105 15.14 -10.75 -6.40
N GLY A 106 14.34 -9.77 -5.96
CA GLY A 106 13.71 -8.74 -6.78
C GLY A 106 13.67 -7.39 -6.05
N LEU A 107 12.62 -6.60 -6.27
CA LEU A 107 12.35 -5.39 -5.51
C LEU A 107 12.11 -5.74 -4.03
N PRO A 108 12.79 -5.09 -3.07
CA PRO A 108 12.55 -5.34 -1.66
C PRO A 108 11.08 -5.13 -1.28
N TRP A 109 10.52 -6.03 -0.47
CA TRP A 109 9.10 -6.01 -0.07
C TRP A 109 8.66 -4.69 0.57
N TRP A 110 9.56 -3.98 1.26
CA TRP A 110 9.29 -2.68 1.89
C TRP A 110 9.17 -1.51 0.88
N LEU A 111 9.37 -1.78 -0.42
CA LEU A 111 9.07 -0.86 -1.52
C LEU A 111 7.79 -1.24 -2.29
N PHE A 112 7.16 -2.36 -1.94
CA PHE A 112 6.05 -2.93 -2.69
C PHE A 112 4.90 -1.91 -2.84
N ASP A 113 4.49 -1.28 -1.74
CA ASP A 113 3.37 -0.33 -1.73
C ASP A 113 3.72 1.06 -2.31
N MET A 114 5.01 1.33 -2.54
CA MET A 114 5.45 2.59 -3.15
C MET A 114 5.27 2.59 -4.67
N ARG A 115 5.08 1.42 -5.28
CA ARG A 115 4.95 1.27 -6.73
C ARG A 115 3.75 2.08 -7.25
N PRO A 116 3.88 2.75 -8.42
CA PRO A 116 2.71 3.27 -9.12
C PRO A 116 1.71 2.15 -9.41
N GLN A 117 0.49 2.30 -8.90
CA GLN A 117 -0.57 1.32 -9.04
C GLN A 117 -1.95 1.98 -9.04
N GLY A 118 -2.96 1.25 -9.51
CA GLY A 118 -4.34 1.72 -9.51
C GLY A 118 -4.57 2.99 -10.34
N TYR A 119 -5.50 3.81 -9.89
CA TYR A 119 -5.89 5.06 -10.55
C TYR A 119 -4.72 6.04 -10.70
N LEU A 120 -4.01 6.32 -9.60
CA LEU A 120 -2.87 7.26 -9.61
C LEU A 120 -1.70 6.71 -10.43
N GLY A 121 -1.45 5.40 -10.40
CA GLY A 121 -0.43 4.78 -11.24
C GLY A 121 -0.72 4.91 -12.74
N ARG A 122 -1.99 4.81 -13.15
CA ARG A 122 -2.38 5.01 -14.56
C ARG A 122 -2.24 6.46 -14.98
N ALA A 123 -2.68 7.39 -14.13
CA ALA A 123 -2.45 8.83 -14.35
C ALA A 123 -0.95 9.15 -14.51
N PHE A 124 -0.12 8.58 -13.64
CA PHE A 124 1.34 8.67 -13.74
C PHE A 124 1.86 8.14 -15.08
N LEU A 125 1.44 6.94 -15.47
CA LEU A 125 1.89 6.30 -16.70
C LEU A 125 1.48 7.09 -17.95
N LEU A 126 0.27 7.64 -17.98
CA LEU A 126 -0.21 8.49 -19.08
C LEU A 126 0.67 9.74 -19.24
N ARG A 127 1.08 10.35 -18.13
CA ARG A 127 1.85 11.61 -18.15
C ARG A 127 3.35 11.40 -18.36
N HIS A 128 3.94 10.40 -17.71
CA HIS A 128 5.39 10.25 -17.61
C HIS A 128 5.92 9.00 -18.32
N GLY A 129 5.06 8.05 -18.70
CA GLY A 129 5.44 6.75 -19.23
C GLY A 129 6.32 6.83 -20.47
N GLY A 130 5.96 7.67 -21.44
CA GLY A 130 6.72 7.86 -22.67
C GLY A 130 8.12 8.42 -22.43
N ALA A 131 8.24 9.45 -21.60
CA ALA A 131 9.54 10.07 -21.28
C ALA A 131 10.47 9.13 -20.51
N LEU A 132 9.91 8.23 -19.70
CA LEU A 132 10.67 7.27 -18.90
C LEU A 132 10.92 5.93 -19.62
N GLY A 133 10.36 5.74 -20.82
CA GLY A 133 10.44 4.49 -21.57
C GLY A 133 9.82 3.32 -20.79
N LEU A 134 8.66 3.55 -20.16
CA LEU A 134 7.92 2.55 -19.37
C LEU A 134 6.89 1.82 -20.24
N PRO A 135 6.59 0.54 -19.96
CA PRO A 135 5.53 -0.19 -20.65
C PRO A 135 4.17 0.50 -20.50
N SER A 136 3.34 0.42 -21.54
CA SER A 136 2.04 1.11 -21.63
C SER A 136 0.94 0.53 -20.72
N ARG A 137 1.19 -0.61 -20.07
CA ARG A 137 0.31 -1.21 -19.06
C ARG A 137 1.10 -1.46 -17.78
N LEU A 138 0.52 -1.07 -16.65
CA LEU A 138 1.12 -1.30 -15.32
C LEU A 138 1.34 -2.78 -15.01
N SER A 139 0.49 -3.66 -15.55
CA SER A 139 0.63 -5.13 -15.43
C SER A 139 1.92 -5.68 -16.03
N ASP A 140 2.49 -4.95 -16.98
CA ASP A 140 3.67 -5.38 -17.74
C ASP A 140 4.97 -4.84 -17.11
N TRP A 141 4.85 -4.08 -16.02
CA TRP A 141 6.00 -3.48 -15.35
C TRP A 141 6.80 -4.51 -14.55
N THR A 142 8.09 -4.52 -14.81
CA THR A 142 9.11 -5.20 -14.03
C THR A 142 9.52 -4.36 -12.81
N ASP A 143 10.30 -4.95 -11.91
CA ASP A 143 10.93 -4.23 -10.80
C ASP A 143 11.84 -3.08 -11.27
N ALA A 144 12.45 -3.22 -12.46
CA ALA A 144 13.25 -2.16 -13.06
C ALA A 144 12.38 -0.96 -13.47
N ASP A 145 11.20 -1.22 -14.04
CA ASP A 145 10.23 -0.20 -14.42
C ASP A 145 9.72 0.56 -13.19
N ALA A 146 9.38 -0.19 -12.14
CA ALA A 146 8.99 0.40 -10.86
C ALA A 146 10.10 1.27 -10.26
N MET A 147 11.35 0.81 -10.26
CA MET A 147 12.49 1.60 -9.78
C MET A 147 12.72 2.86 -10.61
N ARG A 148 12.64 2.78 -11.94
CA ARG A 148 12.74 3.96 -12.82
C ARG A 148 11.68 5.00 -12.49
N ALA A 149 10.42 4.58 -12.31
CA ALA A 149 9.33 5.47 -11.93
C ALA A 149 9.55 6.11 -10.55
N LEU A 150 9.94 5.30 -9.56
CA LEU A 150 10.21 5.75 -8.19
C LEU A 150 11.36 6.74 -8.11
N LEU A 151 12.45 6.51 -8.85
CA LEU A 151 13.60 7.41 -8.86
C LEU A 151 13.31 8.73 -9.57
N ALA A 152 12.45 8.73 -10.59
CA ALA A 152 12.06 9.93 -11.31
C ALA A 152 11.01 10.76 -10.56
N HIS A 153 10.05 10.12 -9.90
CA HIS A 153 8.87 10.79 -9.33
C HIS A 153 8.46 10.24 -7.94
N GLY A 154 9.42 9.95 -7.09
CA GLY A 154 9.22 9.42 -5.72
C GLY A 154 9.11 10.48 -4.62
N ALA A 155 8.50 11.65 -4.89
CA ALA A 155 8.41 12.75 -3.93
C ALA A 155 7.41 12.48 -2.78
N ASP A 156 6.22 11.92 -3.09
CA ASP A 156 5.19 11.60 -2.11
C ASP A 156 4.65 10.14 -2.20
N PRO A 157 5.53 9.13 -2.08
CA PRO A 157 5.11 7.74 -2.03
C PRO A 157 4.41 7.41 -0.72
N VAL A 158 3.66 6.31 -0.70
CA VAL A 158 3.11 5.71 0.50
C VAL A 158 4.24 5.39 1.50
N GLY A 159 3.95 5.57 2.79
CA GLY A 159 4.90 5.29 3.86
C GLY A 159 5.92 6.42 4.05
N ASN A 160 7.14 6.07 4.49
CA ASN A 160 8.11 7.04 5.01
C ASN A 160 9.50 6.97 4.38
N LEU A 161 9.65 6.32 3.23
CA LEU A 161 10.94 6.22 2.55
C LEU A 161 11.06 7.22 1.40
N LEU A 162 12.27 7.72 1.21
CA LEU A 162 12.70 8.52 0.07
C LEU A 162 13.81 7.75 -0.65
N LEU A 163 13.68 7.62 -1.96
CA LEU A 163 14.62 6.87 -2.80
C LEU A 163 15.40 7.83 -3.69
N GLY A 164 16.72 7.82 -3.52
CA GLY A 164 17.61 8.64 -4.31
C GLY A 164 17.68 10.11 -3.86
N GLU A 165 18.70 10.79 -4.36
CA GLU A 165 18.98 12.20 -4.05
C GLU A 165 17.87 13.13 -4.53
N ALA A 166 17.19 12.82 -5.63
CA ALA A 166 16.11 13.64 -6.14
C ALA A 166 14.91 13.71 -5.17
N ALA A 167 14.49 12.57 -4.61
CA ALA A 167 13.41 12.52 -3.63
C ALA A 167 13.81 13.21 -2.31
N LEU A 168 15.06 13.01 -1.86
CA LEU A 168 15.60 13.68 -0.69
C LEU A 168 15.65 15.20 -0.89
N GLY A 169 16.21 15.67 -2.00
CA GLY A 169 16.32 17.08 -2.34
C GLY A 169 14.94 17.74 -2.43
N HIS A 170 13.96 17.07 -3.04
CA HIS A 170 12.58 17.57 -3.08
C HIS A 170 11.97 17.69 -1.69
N PHE A 171 12.20 16.72 -0.80
CA PHE A 171 11.69 16.78 0.58
C PHE A 171 12.35 17.88 1.40
N VAL A 172 13.66 18.08 1.26
CA VAL A 172 14.45 19.03 2.07
C VAL A 172 14.30 20.47 1.58
N HIS A 173 14.26 20.68 0.27
CA HIS A 173 14.23 22.01 -0.34
C HIS A 173 12.84 22.40 -0.86
N GLY A 174 11.89 21.47 -0.89
CA GLY A 174 10.51 21.74 -1.25
C GLY A 174 9.80 22.63 -0.23
N PRO A 175 8.75 23.33 -0.65
CA PRO A 175 7.95 24.12 0.27
C PRO A 175 7.25 23.21 1.28
N VAL A 176 7.06 23.71 2.51
CA VAL A 176 6.13 23.09 3.45
C VAL A 176 4.73 23.19 2.86
N PRO A 177 3.93 22.10 2.84
CA PRO A 177 2.57 22.15 2.31
C PRO A 177 1.71 23.19 3.04
N GLU A 178 1.06 24.06 2.27
CA GLU A 178 0.05 24.99 2.79
C GLU A 178 -1.33 24.32 2.79
N PRO A 179 -2.10 24.41 3.90
CA PRO A 179 -3.39 23.77 3.97
C PRO A 179 -4.40 24.51 3.11
N ILE A 180 -5.14 23.78 2.29
CA ILE A 180 -6.31 24.29 1.59
C ILE A 180 -7.32 24.79 2.65
N PRO A 181 -7.67 26.08 2.66
CA PRO A 181 -8.61 26.64 3.63
C PRO A 181 -10.00 26.02 3.50
N GLU A 182 -10.74 25.94 4.61
CA GLU A 182 -12.09 25.38 4.62
C GLU A 182 -13.03 26.09 3.63
N ALA A 183 -12.90 27.42 3.51
CA ALA A 183 -13.71 28.24 2.60
C ALA A 183 -13.47 27.93 1.11
N ASP A 184 -12.27 27.53 0.74
CA ASP A 184 -11.87 27.30 -0.66
C ASP A 184 -11.93 25.83 -1.06
N LYS A 185 -12.01 24.93 -0.07
CA LYS A 185 -11.88 23.47 -0.21
C LYS A 185 -12.72 22.91 -1.36
N ALA A 186 -14.00 23.27 -1.43
CA ALA A 186 -14.92 22.76 -2.46
C ALA A 186 -14.48 23.09 -3.89
N ALA A 187 -14.13 24.35 -4.15
CA ALA A 187 -13.69 24.79 -5.47
C ALA A 187 -12.31 24.19 -5.82
N THR A 188 -11.39 24.14 -4.85
CA THR A 188 -10.06 23.55 -5.03
C THR A 188 -10.16 22.06 -5.33
N TYR A 189 -11.03 21.32 -4.63
CA TYR A 189 -11.19 19.87 -4.85
C TYR A 189 -11.79 19.55 -6.22
N ALA A 190 -12.75 20.34 -6.71
CA ALA A 190 -13.25 20.17 -8.07
C ALA A 190 -12.15 20.41 -9.12
N ALA A 191 -11.30 21.44 -8.93
CA ALA A 191 -10.16 21.68 -9.81
C ALA A 191 -9.14 20.52 -9.78
N LEU A 192 -8.81 20.02 -8.58
CA LEU A 192 -7.89 18.89 -8.40
C LEU A 192 -8.45 17.58 -8.97
N ALA A 193 -9.74 17.30 -8.81
CA ALA A 193 -10.39 16.14 -9.45
C ALA A 193 -10.35 16.24 -10.98
N GLY A 194 -10.63 17.42 -11.53
CA GLY A 194 -10.50 17.65 -12.98
C GLY A 194 -9.07 17.42 -13.48
N ALA A 195 -8.06 17.90 -12.74
CA ALA A 195 -6.65 17.64 -13.04
C ALA A 195 -6.31 16.15 -12.94
N ALA A 196 -6.74 15.47 -11.88
CA ALA A 196 -6.52 14.04 -11.68
C ALA A 196 -7.12 13.20 -12.83
N ALA A 197 -8.33 13.53 -13.27
CA ALA A 197 -8.99 12.86 -14.41
C ALA A 197 -8.23 13.01 -15.73
N ARG A 198 -7.48 14.10 -15.92
CA ARG A 198 -6.59 14.32 -17.09
C ARG A 198 -5.17 13.77 -16.89
N GLY A 199 -4.87 13.18 -15.73
CA GLY A 199 -3.53 12.72 -15.38
C GLY A 199 -2.56 13.84 -14.94
N GLU A 200 -3.07 15.03 -14.61
CA GLU A 200 -2.30 16.23 -14.28
C GLU A 200 -2.04 16.40 -12.77
N ALA A 201 -2.69 15.62 -11.90
CA ALA A 201 -2.51 15.72 -10.46
C ALA A 201 -1.07 15.38 -10.02
N PRO A 202 -0.52 16.05 -8.97
CA PRO A 202 0.79 15.72 -8.41
C PRO A 202 0.89 14.25 -8.02
N GLY A 203 2.04 13.64 -8.32
CA GLY A 203 2.26 12.20 -8.18
C GLY A 203 2.28 11.73 -6.73
N SER A 204 1.35 10.84 -6.39
CA SER A 204 1.38 9.99 -5.20
C SER A 204 1.21 8.53 -5.62
N SER A 205 1.75 7.59 -4.84
CA SER A 205 1.66 6.15 -5.12
C SER A 205 0.49 5.45 -4.41
N ALA A 206 -0.43 6.20 -3.80
CA ALA A 206 -1.56 5.61 -3.09
C ALA A 206 -2.39 4.71 -4.02
N GLY A 207 -2.60 3.46 -3.62
CA GLY A 207 -3.22 2.44 -4.45
C GLY A 207 -4.75 2.51 -4.57
N GLY A 208 -5.32 1.56 -5.31
CA GLY A 208 -6.76 1.39 -5.53
C GLY A 208 -7.28 1.99 -6.84
N GLU A 209 -8.42 1.48 -7.30
CA GLU A 209 -8.95 1.76 -8.64
C GLU A 209 -9.87 2.98 -8.71
N GLN A 210 -10.40 3.42 -7.58
CA GLN A 210 -11.31 4.56 -7.51
C GLN A 210 -10.60 5.90 -7.78
N PRO A 211 -11.24 6.86 -8.49
CA PRO A 211 -10.69 8.19 -8.69
C PRO A 211 -10.34 8.89 -7.38
N LYS A 212 -9.11 9.39 -7.30
CA LYS A 212 -8.58 10.04 -6.10
C LYS A 212 -7.43 11.01 -6.39
N PHE A 213 -7.16 11.90 -5.45
CA PHE A 213 -5.96 12.74 -5.38
C PHE A 213 -5.50 12.91 -3.92
N THR A 214 -4.30 13.42 -3.70
CA THR A 214 -3.81 13.79 -2.38
C THR A 214 -3.89 15.30 -2.17
N ALA A 215 -4.11 15.73 -0.94
CA ALA A 215 -4.21 17.14 -0.57
C ALA A 215 -3.69 17.36 0.86
N TYR A 216 -3.27 18.59 1.17
CA TYR A 216 -3.11 19.05 2.55
C TYR A 216 -4.20 20.07 2.82
N ALA A 217 -5.06 19.81 3.79
CA ALA A 217 -6.30 20.57 3.97
C ALA A 217 -6.55 20.94 5.44
N ALA A 218 -7.21 22.07 5.66
CA ALA A 218 -7.71 22.45 6.98
C ALA A 218 -8.81 21.48 7.43
N THR A 219 -8.82 21.16 8.72
CA THR A 219 -9.87 20.36 9.38
C THR A 219 -10.19 20.94 10.75
N SER A 220 -11.28 20.48 11.36
CA SER A 220 -11.62 20.83 12.75
C SER A 220 -10.55 20.40 13.76
N ALA A 221 -9.76 19.37 13.46
CA ALA A 221 -8.65 18.91 14.29
C ALA A 221 -7.28 19.53 13.88
N GLY A 222 -7.31 20.57 13.04
CA GLY A 222 -6.14 21.21 12.43
C GLY A 222 -5.77 20.64 11.05
N PRO A 223 -4.77 21.21 10.37
CA PRO A 223 -4.34 20.75 9.06
C PRO A 223 -3.97 19.26 9.00
N ARG A 224 -4.38 18.57 7.94
CA ARG A 224 -4.11 17.14 7.72
C ARG A 224 -3.79 16.83 6.27
N HIS A 225 -2.98 15.79 6.09
CA HIS A 225 -2.79 15.15 4.80
C HIS A 225 -3.99 14.25 4.51
N MET A 226 -4.61 14.47 3.37
CA MET A 226 -5.81 13.79 2.91
C MET A 226 -5.51 12.95 1.66
N LEU A 227 -6.20 11.82 1.58
CA LEU A 227 -6.49 11.13 0.33
C LEU A 227 -7.97 11.41 0.02
N VAL A 228 -8.24 12.14 -1.05
CA VAL A 228 -9.59 12.55 -1.41
C VAL A 228 -10.08 11.66 -2.54
N LYS A 229 -11.06 10.80 -2.26
CA LYS A 229 -11.78 10.02 -3.27
C LYS A 229 -12.90 10.89 -3.85
N PHE A 230 -13.17 10.78 -5.15
CA PHE A 230 -14.20 11.61 -5.78
C PHE A 230 -15.02 10.85 -6.83
N THR A 231 -16.23 11.33 -7.09
CA THR A 231 -17.09 10.82 -8.17
C THR A 231 -16.89 11.59 -9.45
N GLU A 232 -17.28 11.02 -10.58
CA GLU A 232 -17.40 11.77 -11.84
C GLU A 232 -18.39 12.93 -11.70
N ALA A 233 -18.13 14.02 -12.45
CA ALA A 233 -18.98 15.21 -12.48
C ALA A 233 -20.22 15.04 -13.34
N GLU A 234 -20.15 14.18 -14.36
CA GLU A 234 -21.28 13.93 -15.25
C GLU A 234 -22.39 13.20 -14.48
N PRO A 235 -23.62 13.75 -14.43
CA PRO A 235 -24.71 13.13 -13.71
C PRO A 235 -25.18 11.88 -14.46
N GLY A 236 -25.32 10.78 -13.73
CA GLY A 236 -25.87 9.55 -14.25
C GLY A 236 -26.05 8.51 -13.16
N PRO A 237 -26.73 7.38 -13.45
CA PRO A 237 -26.98 6.35 -12.45
C PRO A 237 -25.71 5.76 -11.82
N VAL A 238 -24.61 5.71 -12.59
CA VAL A 238 -23.30 5.22 -12.12
C VAL A 238 -22.63 6.23 -11.19
N SER A 239 -22.54 7.50 -11.58
CA SER A 239 -21.94 8.54 -10.73
C SER A 239 -22.76 8.76 -9.46
N GLU A 240 -24.11 8.71 -9.57
CA GLU A 240 -25.02 8.70 -8.42
C GLU A 240 -24.72 7.56 -7.45
N ARG A 241 -24.62 6.31 -7.95
CA ARG A 241 -24.28 5.16 -7.09
C ARG A 241 -22.91 5.32 -6.43
N TRP A 242 -21.92 5.88 -7.11
CA TRP A 242 -20.62 6.16 -6.49
C TRP A 242 -20.73 7.22 -5.38
N ARG A 243 -21.62 8.22 -5.50
CA ARG A 243 -21.86 9.19 -4.41
C ARG A 243 -22.45 8.49 -3.19
N ASP A 244 -23.37 7.56 -3.40
CA ASP A 244 -23.93 6.75 -2.32
C ASP A 244 -22.83 5.91 -1.65
N LEU A 245 -21.98 5.24 -2.44
CA LEU A 245 -20.91 4.40 -1.92
C LEU A 245 -19.86 5.18 -1.11
N LEU A 246 -19.52 6.40 -1.53
CA LEU A 246 -18.61 7.25 -0.75
C LEU A 246 -19.20 7.67 0.60
N LEU A 247 -20.51 7.96 0.65
CA LEU A 247 -21.19 8.24 1.91
C LEU A 247 -21.31 6.98 2.78
N ALA A 248 -21.56 5.83 2.17
CA ALA A 248 -21.60 4.55 2.85
C ALA A 248 -20.24 4.21 3.48
N GLU A 249 -19.13 4.42 2.77
CA GLU A 249 -17.77 4.26 3.32
C GLU A 249 -17.50 5.20 4.51
N HIS A 250 -17.87 6.48 4.39
CA HIS A 250 -17.77 7.44 5.49
C HIS A 250 -18.46 6.93 6.75
N LEU A 251 -19.70 6.45 6.61
CA LEU A 251 -20.50 5.95 7.73
C LEU A 251 -19.92 4.66 8.33
N ALA A 252 -19.37 3.75 7.51
CA ALA A 252 -18.71 2.54 7.99
C ALA A 252 -17.49 2.87 8.86
N LEU A 253 -16.62 3.79 8.39
CA LEU A 253 -15.45 4.22 9.14
C LEU A 253 -15.83 5.01 10.41
N ARG A 254 -16.91 5.80 10.37
CA ARG A 254 -17.44 6.49 11.54
C ARG A 254 -17.93 5.51 12.61
N VAL A 255 -18.70 4.48 12.22
CA VAL A 255 -19.18 3.44 13.15
C VAL A 255 -18.04 2.68 13.81
N LEU A 256 -16.96 2.40 13.09
CA LEU A 256 -15.75 1.80 13.65
C LEU A 256 -15.12 2.71 14.72
N ASN A 257 -14.91 3.99 14.40
CA ASN A 257 -14.34 4.97 15.34
C ASN A 257 -15.22 5.17 16.59
N GLU A 258 -16.55 5.30 16.42
CA GLU A 258 -17.51 5.40 17.54
C GLU A 258 -17.50 4.15 18.44
N ALA A 259 -17.11 2.99 17.89
CA ALA A 259 -16.94 1.75 18.64
C ALA A 259 -15.53 1.59 19.25
N GLY A 260 -14.65 2.59 19.11
CA GLY A 260 -13.28 2.54 19.61
C GLY A 260 -12.33 1.66 18.78
N LEU A 261 -12.74 1.26 17.57
CA LEU A 261 -11.86 0.58 16.62
C LEU A 261 -11.15 1.63 15.75
N PRO A 262 -9.81 1.68 15.73
CA PRO A 262 -9.09 2.67 14.94
C PRO A 262 -9.48 2.60 13.46
N ALA A 263 -10.03 3.68 12.93
CA ALA A 263 -10.37 3.85 11.52
C ALA A 263 -9.98 5.25 11.06
N SER A 264 -9.66 5.40 9.78
CA SER A 264 -9.30 6.69 9.20
C SER A 264 -10.43 7.70 9.41
N CYS A 265 -10.10 8.89 9.91
CA CYS A 265 -11.07 9.97 10.03
C CYS A 265 -11.48 10.44 8.62
N THR A 266 -12.77 10.66 8.43
CA THR A 266 -13.31 11.04 7.14
C THR A 266 -14.32 12.18 7.21
N ALA A 267 -14.43 12.93 6.12
CA ALA A 267 -15.45 13.94 5.90
C ALA A 267 -15.98 13.85 4.47
N VAL A 268 -17.25 14.21 4.27
CA VAL A 268 -17.90 14.21 2.96
C VAL A 268 -18.18 15.65 2.54
N LEU A 269 -17.89 15.96 1.28
CA LEU A 269 -18.14 17.25 0.67
C LEU A 269 -18.84 17.06 -0.67
N ASP A 270 -19.93 17.78 -0.91
CA ASP A 270 -20.63 17.80 -2.19
C ASP A 270 -20.41 19.15 -2.88
N HIS A 271 -19.95 19.15 -4.13
CA HIS A 271 -19.74 20.37 -4.90
C HIS A 271 -19.86 20.11 -6.40
N ALA A 272 -20.54 21.00 -7.13
CA ALA A 272 -20.69 20.96 -8.58
C ALA A 272 -21.14 19.58 -9.14
N GLY A 273 -22.04 18.90 -8.43
CA GLY A 273 -22.56 17.58 -8.82
C GLY A 273 -21.67 16.39 -8.45
N GLN A 274 -20.46 16.64 -7.96
CA GLN A 274 -19.53 15.61 -7.46
C GLN A 274 -19.65 15.45 -5.94
N ARG A 275 -19.34 14.24 -5.46
CA ARG A 275 -19.05 13.97 -4.05
C ARG A 275 -17.57 13.69 -3.86
N PHE A 276 -17.03 14.22 -2.79
CA PHE A 276 -15.67 14.01 -2.32
C PHE A 276 -15.70 13.36 -0.95
N LEU A 277 -14.91 12.31 -0.76
CA LEU A 277 -14.65 11.70 0.54
C LEU A 277 -13.21 12.01 0.92
N GLU A 278 -13.04 12.88 1.90
CA GLU A 278 -11.75 13.14 2.54
C GLU A 278 -11.42 11.97 3.45
N VAL A 279 -10.24 11.37 3.28
CA VAL A 279 -9.72 10.32 4.16
C VAL A 279 -8.39 10.78 4.73
N GLU A 280 -8.31 10.95 6.05
CA GLU A 280 -7.07 11.32 6.72
C GLU A 280 -6.00 10.25 6.54
N ARG A 281 -4.84 10.65 6.04
CA ARG A 281 -3.70 9.75 5.82
C ARG A 281 -2.99 9.46 7.14
N PHE A 282 -3.06 8.21 7.57
CA PHE A 282 -2.35 7.72 8.76
C PHE A 282 -0.87 7.41 8.53
N ASP A 283 -0.36 7.50 7.30
CA ASP A 283 1.08 7.42 6.98
C ASP A 283 1.79 8.78 7.02
N ARG A 284 1.12 9.81 7.55
CA ARG A 284 1.59 11.19 7.65
C ARG A 284 1.43 11.72 9.08
N ALA A 285 2.33 12.60 9.51
CA ALA A 285 2.34 13.21 10.83
C ALA A 285 2.70 14.71 10.73
N GLY A 286 1.80 15.59 11.18
CA GLY A 286 1.98 17.03 10.99
C GLY A 286 2.09 17.42 9.51
N ALA A 287 2.83 18.49 9.21
CA ALA A 287 3.02 18.95 7.83
C ALA A 287 4.05 18.12 7.05
N MET A 288 5.12 17.66 7.72
CA MET A 288 6.30 17.07 7.06
C MET A 288 6.62 15.64 7.53
N GLY A 289 6.07 15.19 8.66
CA GLY A 289 6.36 13.88 9.22
C GLY A 289 5.70 12.74 8.44
N ARG A 290 6.34 11.57 8.48
CA ARG A 290 5.86 10.35 7.81
C ARG A 290 5.99 9.13 8.71
N ILE A 291 5.11 8.16 8.52
CA ILE A 291 5.07 6.90 9.27
C ILE A 291 5.26 5.74 8.27
N GLY A 292 6.04 4.74 8.64
CA GLY A 292 6.26 3.57 7.79
C GLY A 292 4.97 2.80 7.63
N LEU A 293 4.65 2.37 6.40
CA LEU A 293 3.42 1.65 6.06
C LEU A 293 3.75 0.43 5.21
N PHE A 294 3.10 -0.70 5.51
CA PHE A 294 3.22 -1.95 4.77
C PHE A 294 1.85 -2.59 4.64
N SER A 295 1.41 -2.91 3.42
CA SER A 295 0.18 -3.68 3.23
C SER A 295 0.34 -5.12 3.70
N LEU A 296 -0.76 -5.77 4.04
CA LEU A 296 -0.79 -7.20 4.33
C LEU A 296 -0.30 -8.00 3.11
N ALA A 297 -0.53 -7.52 1.88
CA ALA A 297 -0.01 -8.14 0.66
C ALA A 297 1.52 -8.16 0.63
N ALA A 298 2.17 -7.04 0.97
CA ALA A 298 3.63 -6.96 1.05
C ALA A 298 4.19 -7.89 2.14
N LEU A 299 3.55 -7.94 3.31
CA LEU A 299 3.97 -8.82 4.41
C LEU A 299 3.71 -10.29 4.12
N ASP A 300 2.61 -10.63 3.47
CA ASP A 300 2.30 -12.00 3.06
C ASP A 300 3.34 -12.50 2.07
N ALA A 301 3.61 -11.73 1.00
CA ALA A 301 4.57 -12.10 -0.03
C ALA A 301 5.97 -12.41 0.52
N GLU A 302 6.39 -11.70 1.57
CA GLU A 302 7.72 -11.86 2.17
C GLU A 302 7.78 -12.94 3.27
N PHE A 303 6.80 -13.00 4.18
CA PHE A 303 6.93 -13.82 5.40
C PHE A 303 6.06 -15.08 5.42
N VAL A 304 4.97 -15.13 4.65
CA VAL A 304 3.93 -16.16 4.83
C VAL A 304 3.64 -16.91 3.53
N GLY A 305 3.40 -16.21 2.43
CA GLY A 305 3.15 -16.78 1.11
C GLY A 305 1.81 -17.52 1.00
N GLN A 306 0.79 -17.12 1.77
CA GLN A 306 -0.51 -17.80 1.79
C GLN A 306 -1.44 -17.36 0.65
N GLY A 307 -1.33 -16.12 0.17
CA GLY A 307 -2.07 -15.55 -0.98
C GLY A 307 -3.59 -15.44 -0.79
N SER A 308 -4.27 -16.57 -0.63
CA SER A 308 -5.73 -16.70 -0.58
C SER A 308 -6.32 -16.91 0.83
N GLY A 309 -5.49 -16.92 1.88
CA GLY A 309 -5.92 -17.21 3.26
C GLY A 309 -6.93 -16.23 3.86
N GLY A 310 -7.15 -15.07 3.24
CA GLY A 310 -7.91 -13.96 3.82
C GLY A 310 -7.15 -13.31 4.99
N TRP A 311 -7.59 -12.13 5.43
CA TRP A 311 -6.85 -11.36 6.45
C TRP A 311 -6.59 -12.14 7.74
N PRO A 312 -7.58 -12.82 8.37
CA PRO A 312 -7.37 -13.46 9.66
C PRO A 312 -6.29 -14.55 9.66
N SER A 313 -6.20 -15.35 8.59
CA SER A 313 -5.20 -16.43 8.47
C SER A 313 -3.79 -15.88 8.32
N ILE A 314 -3.61 -14.92 7.42
CA ILE A 314 -2.30 -14.33 7.14
C ILE A 314 -1.78 -13.57 8.38
N VAL A 315 -2.64 -12.77 9.03
CA VAL A 315 -2.26 -12.01 10.22
C VAL A 315 -1.90 -12.94 11.39
N ARG A 316 -2.61 -14.06 11.56
CA ARG A 316 -2.25 -15.08 12.55
C ARG A 316 -0.87 -15.68 12.30
N ALA A 317 -0.56 -16.00 11.04
CA ALA A 317 0.77 -16.52 10.67
C ALA A 317 1.87 -15.48 10.94
N LEU A 318 1.65 -14.21 10.57
CA LEU A 318 2.57 -13.10 10.85
C LEU A 318 2.78 -12.88 12.35
N ALA A 319 1.73 -12.97 13.17
CA ALA A 319 1.84 -12.84 14.62
C ALA A 319 2.64 -13.99 15.23
N GLY A 320 2.45 -15.23 14.74
CA GLY A 320 3.23 -16.40 15.13
C GLY A 320 4.74 -16.24 14.87
N GLN A 321 5.11 -15.49 13.82
CA GLN A 321 6.49 -15.14 13.49
C GLN A 321 6.99 -13.84 14.16
N ARG A 322 6.17 -13.21 15.01
CA ARG A 322 6.44 -11.90 15.66
C ARG A 322 6.68 -10.77 14.65
N CYS A 323 6.12 -10.87 13.45
CA CYS A 323 6.19 -9.81 12.44
C CYS A 323 5.25 -8.65 12.79
N VAL A 324 4.06 -8.97 13.32
CA VAL A 324 3.04 -8.02 13.72
C VAL A 324 2.70 -8.21 15.20
N GLN A 325 2.11 -7.18 15.81
CA GLN A 325 1.69 -7.23 17.20
C GLN A 325 0.58 -8.29 17.39
N PRO A 326 0.56 -9.05 18.50
CA PRO A 326 -0.44 -10.09 18.73
C PRO A 326 -1.89 -9.59 18.67
N GLN A 327 -2.13 -8.36 19.12
CA GLN A 327 -3.45 -7.70 19.10
C GLN A 327 -4.04 -7.60 17.68
N ALA A 328 -3.18 -7.49 16.65
CA ALA A 328 -3.62 -7.38 15.26
C ALA A 328 -4.44 -8.59 14.79
N VAL A 329 -4.26 -9.78 15.40
CA VAL A 329 -5.03 -10.99 15.06
C VAL A 329 -6.52 -10.79 15.36
N GLU A 330 -6.84 -10.23 16.53
CA GLU A 330 -8.23 -10.00 16.89
C GLU A 330 -8.82 -8.85 16.07
N ASP A 331 -8.07 -7.76 15.90
CA ASP A 331 -8.56 -6.58 15.21
C ASP A 331 -8.78 -6.84 13.71
N ALA A 332 -7.86 -7.55 13.05
CA ALA A 332 -8.07 -8.01 11.67
C ALA A 332 -9.27 -8.97 11.56
N GLY A 333 -9.49 -9.82 12.58
CA GLY A 333 -10.68 -10.67 12.67
C GLY A 333 -11.99 -9.88 12.79
N ARG A 334 -12.02 -8.83 13.62
CA ARG A 334 -13.16 -7.91 13.76
C ARG A 334 -13.46 -7.19 12.45
N LEU A 335 -12.43 -6.60 11.82
CA LEU A 335 -12.58 -5.87 10.56
C LEU A 335 -13.04 -6.78 9.42
N TRP A 336 -12.50 -8.00 9.33
CA TRP A 336 -12.93 -9.00 8.35
C TRP A 336 -14.41 -9.37 8.53
N ALA A 337 -14.83 -9.63 9.76
CA ALA A 337 -16.22 -9.96 10.07
C ALA A 337 -17.15 -8.78 9.75
N PHE A 338 -16.79 -7.56 10.18
CA PHE A 338 -17.56 -6.35 9.89
C PHE A 338 -17.68 -6.11 8.38
N GLY A 339 -16.57 -6.14 7.65
CA GLY A 339 -16.54 -5.99 6.19
C GLY A 339 -17.42 -7.01 5.46
N THR A 340 -17.39 -8.27 5.91
CA THR A 340 -18.28 -9.32 5.36
C THR A 340 -19.76 -8.98 5.56
N LEU A 341 -20.13 -8.48 6.76
CA LEU A 341 -21.51 -8.19 7.11
C LEU A 341 -22.05 -6.90 6.48
N ILE A 342 -21.19 -5.96 6.10
CA ILE A 342 -21.59 -4.77 5.35
C ILE A 342 -21.58 -4.97 3.82
N GLY A 343 -21.25 -6.17 3.34
CA GLY A 343 -21.18 -6.45 1.90
C GLY A 343 -19.92 -5.89 1.22
N ASN A 344 -18.82 -5.74 1.96
CA ASN A 344 -17.53 -5.42 1.37
C ASN A 344 -16.94 -6.66 0.69
N THR A 345 -17.01 -6.69 -0.65
CA THR A 345 -16.49 -7.78 -1.49
C THR A 345 -15.04 -7.55 -1.95
N ASP A 346 -14.39 -6.47 -1.51
CA ASP A 346 -13.05 -6.05 -1.96
C ASP A 346 -12.00 -6.05 -0.81
N MET A 347 -12.16 -6.98 0.14
CA MET A 347 -11.22 -7.17 1.26
C MET A 347 -9.98 -8.00 0.84
N HIS A 348 -9.27 -7.56 -0.20
CA HIS A 348 -7.99 -8.17 -0.59
C HIS A 348 -6.84 -7.74 0.35
N ALA A 349 -5.69 -8.41 0.31
CA ALA A 349 -4.58 -8.13 1.24
C ALA A 349 -3.93 -6.73 1.07
N GLY A 350 -4.29 -5.98 0.02
CA GLY A 350 -3.86 -4.57 -0.13
C GLY A 350 -4.70 -3.57 0.70
N ASN A 351 -5.87 -4.00 1.18
CA ASN A 351 -6.82 -3.18 1.93
C ASN A 351 -6.74 -3.38 3.45
N LEU A 352 -5.66 -4.04 3.91
CA LEU A 352 -5.25 -4.04 5.31
C LEU A 352 -3.77 -3.66 5.36
N SER A 353 -3.39 -2.76 6.27
CA SER A 353 -2.01 -2.29 6.39
C SER A 353 -1.51 -2.33 7.83
N PHE A 354 -0.21 -2.23 7.96
CA PHE A 354 0.53 -2.15 9.21
C PHE A 354 1.42 -0.92 9.20
N ILE A 355 1.60 -0.33 10.37
CA ILE A 355 2.44 0.85 10.56
C ILE A 355 3.60 0.60 11.51
N SER A 356 4.68 1.36 11.33
CA SER A 356 5.86 1.27 12.17
C SER A 356 6.69 2.56 12.20
N GLU A 357 7.10 2.95 13.42
CA GLU A 357 8.13 3.96 13.64
C GLU A 357 9.51 3.34 13.98
N HIS A 358 9.51 2.18 14.65
CA HIS A 358 10.70 1.60 15.27
C HIS A 358 11.11 0.21 14.74
N GLY A 359 10.42 -0.31 13.71
CA GLY A 359 10.60 -1.68 13.22
C GLY A 359 9.55 -2.64 13.80
N ARG A 360 9.84 -3.95 13.73
CA ARG A 360 8.94 -5.01 14.20
C ARG A 360 8.89 -5.09 15.73
N PRO A 361 7.78 -5.54 16.32
CA PRO A 361 6.54 -5.97 15.65
C PRO A 361 5.71 -4.78 15.16
N TYR A 362 5.15 -4.88 13.95
CA TYR A 362 4.34 -3.82 13.34
C TYR A 362 2.93 -3.76 13.95
N ALA A 363 2.42 -2.55 14.16
CA ALA A 363 1.05 -2.32 14.64
C ALA A 363 0.07 -2.37 13.46
N LEU A 364 -1.16 -2.82 13.70
CA LEU A 364 -2.21 -2.71 12.69
C LEU A 364 -2.51 -1.23 12.42
N ALA A 365 -2.60 -0.84 11.15
CA ALA A 365 -2.98 0.50 10.77
C ALA A 365 -4.48 0.75 11.04
N PRO A 366 -4.92 2.01 11.18
CA PRO A 366 -6.35 2.32 11.17
C PRO A 366 -7.05 1.73 9.95
N ALA A 367 -8.29 1.25 10.13
CA ALA A 367 -9.10 0.75 9.02
C ALA A 367 -9.33 1.85 7.97
N TYR A 368 -9.40 1.44 6.70
CA TYR A 368 -9.72 2.26 5.54
C TYR A 368 -10.41 1.38 4.50
N ASP A 369 -11.08 1.99 3.52
CA ASP A 369 -11.72 1.27 2.40
C ASP A 369 -12.75 0.20 2.85
N MET A 370 -13.50 0.53 3.91
CA MET A 370 -14.59 -0.31 4.42
C MET A 370 -15.89 0.02 3.69
N THR A 371 -15.93 -0.27 2.39
CA THR A 371 -17.00 0.11 1.47
C THR A 371 -17.87 -1.09 1.11
N PRO A 372 -19.20 -0.97 1.02
CA PRO A 372 -20.09 -2.07 0.61
C PRO A 372 -19.98 -2.34 -0.90
N MET A 373 -18.83 -2.85 -1.35
CA MET A 373 -18.47 -3.01 -2.76
C MET A 373 -19.37 -3.98 -3.53
N ALA A 374 -20.19 -4.80 -2.85
CA ALA A 374 -21.26 -5.57 -3.50
C ALA A 374 -22.23 -4.69 -4.32
N PHE A 375 -22.35 -3.40 -3.95
CA PHE A 375 -23.21 -2.43 -4.63
C PHE A 375 -22.48 -1.54 -5.64
N ALA A 376 -21.18 -1.78 -5.87
CA ALA A 376 -20.38 -1.05 -6.85
C ALA A 376 -20.94 -1.22 -8.28
N PRO A 377 -20.99 -0.15 -9.09
CA PRO A 377 -21.32 -0.25 -10.50
C PRO A 377 -20.41 -1.23 -11.23
N ARG A 378 -20.99 -2.09 -12.07
CA ARG A 378 -20.22 -2.99 -12.94
C ARG A 378 -19.65 -2.21 -14.13
N SER A 379 -18.60 -2.73 -14.77
CA SER A 379 -17.99 -2.10 -15.96
C SER A 379 -18.97 -1.83 -17.11
N GLY A 380 -20.06 -2.60 -17.22
CA GLY A 380 -21.14 -2.38 -18.18
C GLY A 380 -22.23 -1.40 -17.72
N GLY A 381 -22.04 -0.67 -16.62
CA GLY A 381 -23.01 0.27 -16.06
C GLY A 381 -24.12 -0.34 -15.18
N GLY A 382 -24.11 -1.66 -14.98
CA GLY A 382 -25.09 -2.35 -14.14
C GLY A 382 -24.97 -1.93 -12.67
N LEU A 383 -26.12 -1.69 -12.02
CA LEU A 383 -26.21 -1.23 -10.63
C LEU A 383 -26.75 -2.36 -9.74
N PRO A 384 -25.88 -3.24 -9.19
CA PRO A 384 -26.33 -4.33 -8.34
C PRO A 384 -26.96 -3.81 -7.05
N ALA A 385 -27.97 -4.53 -6.56
CA ALA A 385 -28.60 -4.33 -5.26
C ALA A 385 -28.73 -5.67 -4.54
N ALA A 386 -27.68 -6.49 -4.62
CA ALA A 386 -27.62 -7.81 -4.00
C ALA A 386 -26.23 -8.02 -3.40
N ILE A 387 -26.18 -8.64 -2.22
CA ILE A 387 -24.93 -8.98 -1.55
C ILE A 387 -24.73 -10.50 -1.67
N PRO A 388 -23.52 -10.96 -2.05
CA PRO A 388 -23.19 -12.38 -1.95
C PRO A 388 -23.36 -12.90 -0.54
N GLU A 389 -23.78 -14.15 -0.41
CA GLU A 389 -24.02 -14.79 0.87
C GLU A 389 -22.79 -14.71 1.80
N ALA A 390 -23.01 -14.29 3.06
CA ALA A 390 -21.95 -14.18 4.05
C ALA A 390 -21.32 -15.56 4.36
N VAL A 391 -20.01 -15.68 4.08
CA VAL A 391 -19.21 -16.85 4.44
C VAL A 391 -18.63 -16.64 5.84
N ILE A 392 -19.27 -17.28 6.82
CA ILE A 392 -18.83 -17.26 8.23
C ILE A 392 -17.64 -18.19 8.39
N ARG A 393 -16.45 -17.60 8.41
CA ARG A 393 -15.17 -18.32 8.48
C ARG A 393 -14.88 -18.82 9.90
N PRO A 394 -14.57 -20.11 10.10
CA PRO A 394 -14.28 -20.68 11.43
C PRO A 394 -12.96 -20.14 12.02
N GLU A 395 -12.08 -19.59 11.19
CA GLU A 395 -10.85 -18.97 11.66
C GLU A 395 -11.12 -17.68 12.45
N VAL A 396 -12.29 -17.06 12.29
CA VAL A 396 -12.68 -15.88 13.07
C VAL A 396 -13.49 -16.34 14.28
N PRO A 397 -13.05 -16.05 15.52
CA PRO A 397 -13.77 -16.47 16.73
C PRO A 397 -15.23 -16.03 16.74
N SER A 398 -16.13 -16.88 17.26
CA SER A 398 -17.58 -16.62 17.29
C SER A 398 -17.95 -15.30 17.98
N ARG A 399 -17.21 -14.92 19.04
CA ARG A 399 -17.38 -13.61 19.69
C ARG A 399 -17.15 -12.43 18.76
N LEU A 400 -16.19 -12.50 17.83
CA LEU A 400 -15.89 -11.40 16.90
C LEU A 400 -16.99 -11.26 15.85
N TRP A 401 -17.60 -12.36 15.42
CA TRP A 401 -18.79 -12.31 14.56
C TRP A 401 -19.97 -11.64 15.26
N ARG A 402 -20.21 -11.94 16.55
CA ARG A 402 -21.27 -11.30 17.35
C ARG A 402 -20.99 -9.80 17.57
N GLU A 403 -19.75 -9.42 17.86
CA GLU A 403 -19.31 -8.01 17.94
C GLU A 403 -19.51 -7.28 16.59
N ALA A 404 -19.13 -7.93 15.48
CA ALA A 404 -19.29 -7.40 14.13
C ALA A 404 -20.76 -7.27 13.69
N GLU A 405 -21.65 -8.17 14.12
CA GLU A 405 -23.08 -8.04 13.86
C GLU A 405 -23.64 -6.78 14.52
N GLN A 406 -23.27 -6.49 15.77
CA GLN A 406 -23.69 -5.25 16.45
C GLN A 406 -23.17 -3.99 15.73
N LEU A 407 -21.94 -4.04 15.19
CA LEU A 407 -21.40 -2.99 14.34
C LEU A 407 -22.18 -2.85 13.03
N ALA A 408 -22.48 -3.97 12.35
CA ALA A 408 -23.22 -3.97 11.10
C ALA A 408 -24.65 -3.43 11.26
N ARG A 409 -25.33 -3.74 12.37
CA ARG A 409 -26.65 -3.16 12.70
C ARG A 409 -26.59 -1.66 12.97
N ARG A 410 -25.55 -1.19 13.67
CA ARG A 410 -25.31 0.26 13.85
C ARG A 410 -25.04 0.95 12.51
N TYR A 411 -24.27 0.31 11.64
CA TYR A 411 -24.01 0.79 10.29
C TYR A 411 -25.29 0.85 9.45
N LEU A 412 -26.12 -0.19 9.46
CA LEU A 412 -27.43 -0.17 8.79
C LEU A 412 -28.32 0.97 9.30
N ALA A 413 -28.41 1.14 10.63
CA ALA A 413 -29.16 2.25 11.22
C ALA A 413 -28.61 3.62 10.80
N ALA A 414 -27.28 3.75 10.70
CA ALA A 414 -26.63 4.97 10.21
C ALA A 414 -26.93 5.24 8.74
N LEU A 415 -27.00 4.20 7.89
CA LEU A 415 -27.42 4.34 6.49
C LEU A 415 -28.86 4.84 6.39
N CYS A 416 -29.79 4.23 7.13
CA CYS A 416 -31.21 4.61 7.11
C CYS A 416 -31.45 6.03 7.65
N GLY A 417 -30.63 6.47 8.61
CA GLY A 417 -30.78 7.79 9.25
C GLY A 417 -30.03 8.93 8.55
N ALA A 418 -29.11 8.64 7.63
CA ALA A 418 -28.29 9.66 7.00
C ALA A 418 -29.00 10.30 5.79
N PRO A 419 -29.06 11.64 5.70
CA PRO A 419 -29.48 12.30 4.48
C PRO A 419 -28.40 12.17 3.38
N GLY A 420 -28.77 12.37 2.13
CA GLY A 420 -27.82 12.48 1.02
C GLY A 420 -27.52 11.19 0.26
N PHE A 421 -28.26 10.11 0.54
CA PHE A 421 -28.40 8.95 -0.34
C PHE A 421 -29.43 9.23 -1.43
N SER A 422 -29.22 8.61 -2.60
CA SER A 422 -30.21 8.60 -3.68
C SER A 422 -31.38 7.66 -3.38
N ASP A 423 -32.55 7.94 -3.98
CA ASP A 423 -33.71 7.04 -3.90
C ASP A 423 -33.40 5.64 -4.43
N ARG A 424 -32.51 5.53 -5.44
CA ARG A 424 -32.07 4.25 -6.01
C ARG A 424 -31.23 3.42 -5.03
N PHE A 425 -30.72 4.02 -3.97
CA PHE A 425 -29.94 3.31 -2.95
C PHE A 425 -30.82 2.56 -1.94
N ALA A 426 -32.12 2.87 -1.85
CA ALA A 426 -33.05 2.18 -0.94
C ALA A 426 -33.02 0.65 -1.12
N ALA A 427 -33.03 0.16 -2.36
CA ALA A 427 -32.93 -1.27 -2.65
C ALA A 427 -31.62 -1.92 -2.15
N CYS A 428 -30.54 -1.15 -2.02
CA CYS A 428 -29.27 -1.64 -1.45
C CYS A 428 -29.34 -1.72 0.07
N VAL A 429 -30.02 -0.76 0.71
CA VAL A 429 -30.29 -0.79 2.15
C VAL A 429 -31.17 -1.98 2.51
N ASP A 430 -32.25 -2.24 1.76
CA ASP A 430 -33.11 -3.40 1.94
C ASP A 430 -32.34 -4.73 1.78
N ALA A 431 -31.47 -4.81 0.76
CA ALA A 431 -30.63 -5.98 0.53
C ALA A 431 -29.60 -6.20 1.64
N LEU A 432 -29.06 -5.12 2.21
CA LEU A 432 -28.14 -5.17 3.34
C LEU A 432 -28.83 -5.64 4.62
N GLU A 433 -30.05 -5.14 4.89
CA GLU A 433 -30.85 -5.60 6.02
C GLU A 433 -31.10 -7.11 5.94
N ALA A 434 -31.60 -7.59 4.80
CA ALA A 434 -31.84 -9.03 4.58
C ALA A 434 -30.57 -9.88 4.71
N HIS A 435 -29.42 -9.35 4.24
CA HIS A 435 -28.12 -10.00 4.38
C HIS A 435 -27.69 -10.11 5.84
N ILE A 436 -27.83 -9.04 6.63
CA ILE A 436 -27.50 -9.03 8.06
C ILE A 436 -28.40 -10.00 8.83
N GLU A 437 -29.70 -10.06 8.54
CA GLU A 437 -30.61 -11.02 9.19
C GLU A 437 -30.26 -12.48 8.88
N THR A 438 -29.93 -12.76 7.61
CA THR A 438 -29.48 -14.08 7.18
C THR A 438 -28.17 -14.48 7.86
N ALA A 439 -27.23 -13.54 7.97
CA ALA A 439 -25.96 -13.75 8.64
C ALA A 439 -26.13 -13.94 10.16
N SER A 440 -26.98 -13.15 10.81
CA SER A 440 -27.31 -13.25 12.24
C SER A 440 -27.80 -14.65 12.61
N THR A 441 -28.71 -15.22 11.80
CA THR A 441 -29.19 -16.60 12.00
C THR A 441 -28.06 -17.64 11.97
N ARG A 442 -27.00 -17.41 11.17
CA ARG A 442 -25.83 -18.32 11.09
C ARG A 442 -24.87 -18.09 12.25
N ILE A 443 -24.62 -16.84 12.60
CA ILE A 443 -23.77 -16.45 13.73
C ILE A 443 -24.34 -17.02 15.03
N GLY A 444 -25.67 -17.03 15.20
CA GLY A 444 -26.36 -17.64 16.33
C GLY A 444 -26.16 -19.16 16.46
N ARG A 445 -25.70 -19.85 15.40
CA ARG A 445 -25.36 -21.29 15.43
C ARG A 445 -23.91 -21.55 15.84
N LEU A 446 -23.06 -20.51 15.89
CA LEU A 446 -21.70 -20.66 16.37
C LEU A 446 -21.72 -20.84 17.89
N ALA A 447 -21.02 -21.88 18.38
CA ALA A 447 -20.79 -22.11 19.81
C ALA A 447 -19.97 -20.95 20.42
#